data_AF-A0A1H9WDC9-F1
#
_entry.id   AF-A0A1H9WDC9-F1
#
_cell.length_a   1.000
_cell.length_b   1.000
_cell.length_c   1.000
_cell.angle_alpha   90.00
_cell.angle_beta   90.00
_cell.angle_gamma   90.00
#
_symmetry.space_group_name_H-M   'P 1'
#
loop_
_entity.id
_entity.type
_entity.pdbx_description
1 polymer ?
#
loop_
_entity_poly.entity_id
_entity_poly.type
_entity_poly.pdbx_seq_one_letter_code
_entity_poly.pdbx_strand_id
1 'polypeptide(L)'
;MSLARRSLMEAAAARFGWRRAYGHTTQVDALLTEQTETAYAKAGDHAALATAKNTDVLAVQPGVLDARGRVLADVLYLEGVLTGARNNGLPPELIERLEDVVDHGHELTVLLADTVRTTAAAHAAS
;
A
#
# COMPACT_ATOMS: atom_id res chain seq x y z
N MET A 1 26.30 5.60 -12.05
CA MET A 1 25.32 6.12 -11.06
C MET A 1 26.06 6.95 -10.03
N SER A 2 25.64 8.19 -9.75
CA SER A 2 26.36 9.07 -8.80
C SER A 2 26.08 8.69 -7.33
N LEU A 3 27.01 9.05 -6.44
CA LEU A 3 26.91 8.83 -4.99
C LEU A 3 25.66 9.46 -4.37
N ALA A 4 25.23 10.63 -4.87
CA ALA A 4 24.03 11.31 -4.41
C ALA A 4 22.75 10.50 -4.70
N ARG A 5 22.65 9.86 -5.87
CA ARG A 5 21.52 8.99 -6.22
C ARG A 5 21.50 7.71 -5.36
N ARG A 6 22.67 7.18 -4.99
CA ARG A 6 22.79 6.01 -4.09
C ARG A 6 22.36 6.36 -2.66
N SER A 7 22.79 7.51 -2.14
CA SER A 7 22.40 8.01 -0.82
C SER A 7 20.89 8.28 -0.70
N LEU A 8 20.26 8.86 -1.73
CA LEU A 8 18.82 9.11 -1.76
C LEU A 8 18.00 7.80 -1.78
N MET A 9 18.46 6.81 -2.54
CA MET A 9 17.84 5.48 -2.54
C MET A 9 18.07 4.72 -1.24
N GLU A 10 19.21 4.88 -0.57
CA GLU A 10 19.46 4.29 0.75
C GLU A 10 18.63 4.97 1.85
N ALA A 11 18.48 6.29 1.82
CA ALA A 11 17.60 7.02 2.74
C ALA A 11 16.13 6.63 2.53
N ALA A 12 15.69 6.51 1.27
CA ALA A 12 14.36 5.98 0.95
C ALA A 12 14.22 4.52 1.39
N ALA A 13 15.20 3.66 1.13
CA ALA A 13 15.15 2.25 1.54
C ALA A 13 15.16 2.08 3.07
N ALA A 14 15.88 2.93 3.80
CA ALA A 14 15.88 2.95 5.26
C ALA A 14 14.53 3.42 5.82
N ARG A 15 13.88 4.39 5.15
CA ARG A 15 12.58 4.94 5.56
C ARG A 15 11.38 4.07 5.17
N PHE A 16 11.52 3.27 4.11
CA PHE A 16 10.49 2.35 3.62
C PHE A 16 10.79 0.88 3.93
N GLY A 17 11.74 0.59 4.83
CA GLY A 17 12.01 -0.76 5.33
C GLY A 17 12.65 -1.73 4.32
N TRP A 18 13.03 -1.27 3.13
CA TRP A 18 13.46 -2.12 2.02
C TRP A 18 14.79 -2.86 2.23
N ARG A 19 15.57 -2.55 3.27
CA ARG A 19 16.89 -3.20 3.51
C ARG A 19 17.25 -3.49 4.96
N ARG A 20 16.39 -3.17 5.92
CA ARG A 20 16.72 -3.31 7.34
C ARG A 20 15.83 -4.37 7.99
N ALA A 21 16.44 -5.46 8.43
CA ALA A 21 15.81 -6.37 9.37
C ALA A 21 15.88 -5.76 10.78
N TYR A 22 14.81 -5.95 11.55
CA TYR A 22 14.72 -5.49 12.93
C TYR A 22 14.75 -6.71 13.86
N GLY A 23 15.67 -6.72 14.82
CA GLY A 23 15.85 -7.85 15.74
C GLY A 23 15.00 -7.77 17.00
N HIS A 24 14.34 -6.63 17.24
CA HIS A 24 13.55 -6.36 18.44
C HIS A 24 12.21 -5.73 18.08
N THR A 25 11.16 -6.14 18.79
CA THR A 25 9.80 -5.63 18.61
C THR A 25 9.72 -4.12 18.81
N THR A 26 10.43 -3.56 19.80
CA THR A 26 10.49 -2.11 20.03
C THR A 26 11.01 -1.31 18.84
N GLN A 27 11.89 -1.88 18.03
CA GLN A 27 12.38 -1.23 16.80
C GLN A 27 11.34 -1.28 15.68
N VAL A 28 10.57 -2.37 15.60
CA VAL A 28 9.44 -2.50 14.67
C VAL A 28 8.34 -1.50 15.05
N ASP A 29 7.95 -1.45 16.33
CA ASP A 29 6.89 -0.57 16.84
C ASP A 29 7.23 0.91 16.60
N ALA A 30 8.49 1.29 16.81
CA ALA A 30 8.97 2.64 16.54
C ALA A 30 8.83 3.01 15.06
N LEU A 31 9.20 2.10 14.14
CA LEU A 31 9.04 2.33 12.71
C LEU A 31 7.57 2.44 12.30
N LEU A 32 6.71 1.54 12.81
CA LEU A 32 5.27 1.56 12.51
C LEU A 32 4.62 2.87 12.98
N THR A 33 5.04 3.38 14.14
CA THR A 33 4.63 4.69 14.66
C THR A 33 5.07 5.80 13.71
N GLU A 34 6.35 5.85 13.31
CA GLU A 34 6.87 6.87 12.39
C GLU A 34 6.15 6.85 11.03
N GLN A 35 5.88 5.65 10.50
CA GLN A 35 5.13 5.48 9.25
C GLN A 35 3.70 6.01 9.37
N THR A 36 3.04 5.71 10.48
CA THR A 36 1.68 6.17 10.78
C THR A 36 1.63 7.69 10.89
N GLU A 37 2.53 8.30 11.67
CA GLU A 37 2.61 9.76 11.82
C GLU A 37 2.91 10.45 10.47
N THR A 38 3.82 9.88 9.69
CA THR A 38 4.15 10.41 8.35
C THR A 38 2.94 10.34 7.41
N ALA A 39 2.13 9.27 7.48
CA ALA A 39 0.92 9.14 6.68
C ALA A 39 -0.15 10.16 7.11
N TYR A 40 -0.39 10.31 8.42
CA TYR A 40 -1.35 11.28 8.95
C TYR A 40 -0.97 12.73 8.65
N ALA A 41 0.31 13.08 8.71
CA ALA A 41 0.78 14.42 8.36
C ALA A 41 0.43 14.80 6.91
N LYS A 42 0.32 13.82 6.00
CA LYS A 42 -0.06 14.03 4.60
C LYS A 42 -1.57 13.95 4.35
N ALA A 43 -2.35 13.45 5.31
CA ALA A 43 -3.78 13.19 5.12
C ALA A 43 -4.60 14.46 4.86
N GLY A 44 -4.23 15.59 5.47
CA GLY A 44 -4.88 16.88 5.23
C GLY A 44 -4.78 17.34 3.77
N ASP A 45 -3.60 17.17 3.16
CA ASP A 45 -3.36 17.52 1.75
C ASP A 45 -4.18 16.62 0.80
N HIS A 46 -4.33 15.33 1.15
CA HIS A 46 -5.15 14.39 0.37
C HIS A 46 -6.63 14.80 0.37
N ALA A 47 -7.18 15.19 1.52
CA ALA A 47 -8.58 15.59 1.63
C ALA A 47 -8.90 16.90 0.87
N ALA A 48 -8.01 17.90 0.96
CA ALA A 48 -8.15 19.16 0.23
C ALA A 48 -8.09 18.93 -1.29
N LEU A 49 -7.15 18.12 -1.75
CA LEU A 49 -7.01 17.78 -3.17
C LEU A 49 -8.22 16.98 -3.69
N ALA A 50 -8.71 16.01 -2.92
CA ALA A 50 -9.88 15.22 -3.28
C ALA A 50 -11.14 16.08 -3.38
N THR A 51 -11.36 17.00 -2.42
CA THR A 51 -12.48 17.96 -2.47
C THR A 51 -12.42 18.84 -3.72
N ALA A 52 -11.23 19.30 -4.10
CA ALA A 52 -11.07 20.12 -5.29
C ALA A 52 -11.27 19.36 -6.61
N LYS A 53 -10.97 18.05 -6.65
CA LYS A 53 -11.00 17.24 -7.87
C LYS A 53 -12.29 16.46 -8.08
N ASN A 54 -12.93 15.99 -7.01
CA ASN A 54 -14.08 15.09 -7.10
C ASN A 54 -15.40 15.88 -7.29
N THR A 55 -15.47 16.67 -8.36
CA THR A 55 -16.60 17.56 -8.66
C THR A 55 -17.81 16.83 -9.25
N ASP A 56 -17.61 15.61 -9.76
CA ASP A 56 -18.65 14.72 -10.25
C ASP A 56 -18.24 13.25 -10.04
N VAL A 57 -19.16 12.35 -10.37
CA VAL A 57 -19.00 10.91 -10.18
C VAL A 57 -17.82 10.33 -10.96
N LEU A 58 -17.58 10.79 -12.20
CA LEU A 58 -16.46 10.29 -13.00
C LEU A 58 -15.12 10.85 -12.52
N ALA A 59 -15.11 12.07 -11.98
CA ALA A 59 -13.90 12.70 -11.47
C ALA A 59 -13.25 11.94 -10.29
N VAL A 60 -14.01 11.05 -9.62
CA VAL A 60 -13.49 10.14 -8.57
C VAL A 60 -12.64 9.00 -9.16
N GLN A 61 -12.91 8.56 -10.40
CA GLN A 61 -12.30 7.36 -11.00
C GLN A 61 -10.78 7.36 -11.00
N PRO A 62 -10.06 8.43 -11.41
CA PRO A 62 -8.62 8.38 -11.52
C PRO A 62 -7.93 8.10 -10.17
N GLY A 63 -8.44 8.67 -9.08
CA GLY A 63 -7.89 8.45 -7.74
C GLY A 63 -8.06 7.02 -7.27
N VAL A 64 -9.25 6.44 -7.47
CA VAL A 64 -9.53 5.05 -7.06
C VAL A 64 -8.79 4.04 -7.95
N LEU A 65 -8.65 4.31 -9.25
CA LEU A 65 -7.86 3.49 -10.17
C LEU A 65 -6.37 3.49 -9.82
N ASP A 66 -5.79 4.65 -9.50
CA ASP A 66 -4.40 4.75 -9.03
C ASP A 66 -4.19 3.97 -7.73
N ALA A 67 -5.09 4.15 -6.75
CA ALA A 67 -5.04 3.40 -5.49
C ALA A 67 -5.13 1.89 -5.72
N ARG A 68 -6.10 1.43 -6.52
CA ARG A 68 -6.25 0.00 -6.88
C ARG A 68 -4.98 -0.57 -7.51
N GLY A 69 -4.40 0.16 -8.46
CA GLY A 69 -3.20 -0.28 -9.18
C GLY A 69 -2.01 -0.47 -8.24
N ARG A 70 -1.78 0.48 -7.32
CA ARG A 70 -0.71 0.41 -6.33
C ARG A 70 -0.92 -0.72 -5.33
N VAL A 71 -2.12 -0.83 -4.76
CA VAL A 71 -2.44 -1.90 -3.80
C VAL A 71 -2.29 -3.27 -4.45
N LEU A 72 -2.77 -3.47 -5.68
CA LEU A 72 -2.62 -4.76 -6.38
C LEU A 72 -1.13 -5.11 -6.60
N ALA A 73 -0.30 -4.13 -6.97
CA ALA A 73 1.13 -4.37 -7.13
C ALA A 73 1.80 -4.78 -5.81
N ASP A 74 1.43 -4.13 -4.70
CA ASP A 74 1.94 -4.46 -3.37
C ASP A 74 1.46 -5.84 -2.89
N VAL A 75 0.21 -6.22 -3.17
CA VAL A 75 -0.35 -7.55 -2.85
C VAL A 75 0.39 -8.65 -3.62
N LEU A 76 0.60 -8.49 -4.92
CA LEU A 76 1.37 -9.46 -5.72
C LEU A 76 2.83 -9.57 -5.26
N TYR A 77 3.42 -8.48 -4.78
CA TYR A 77 4.72 -8.52 -4.13
C TYR A 77 4.69 -9.37 -2.84
N LEU A 78 3.68 -9.18 -1.99
CA LEU A 78 3.50 -9.94 -0.75
C LEU A 78 3.22 -11.43 -1.00
N GLU A 79 2.52 -11.80 -2.08
CA GLU A 79 2.41 -13.20 -2.53
C GLU A 79 3.78 -13.82 -2.82
N GLY A 80 4.69 -13.06 -3.43
CA GLY A 80 6.07 -13.47 -3.65
C GLY A 80 6.81 -13.71 -2.34
N VAL A 81 6.62 -12.83 -1.35
CA VAL A 81 7.18 -12.98 0.01
C VAL A 81 6.62 -14.23 0.70
N LEU A 82 5.30 -14.45 0.65
CA LEU A 82 4.62 -15.62 1.19
C LEU A 82 5.13 -16.92 0.55
N THR A 83 5.25 -16.93 -0.78
CA THR A 83 5.79 -18.08 -1.52
C THR A 83 7.22 -18.39 -1.06
N GLY A 84 8.05 -17.36 -0.90
CA GLY A 84 9.40 -17.49 -0.35
C GLY A 84 9.37 -18.06 1.07
N ALA A 85 8.50 -17.56 1.94
CA ALA A 85 8.40 -18.03 3.33
C ALA A 85 8.03 -19.52 3.41
N ARG A 86 7.03 -19.96 2.63
CA ARG A 86 6.61 -21.36 2.53
C ARG A 86 7.73 -22.25 2.02
N ASN A 87 8.37 -21.87 0.91
CA ASN A 87 9.44 -22.68 0.29
C ASN A 87 10.66 -22.85 1.19
N ASN A 88 10.93 -21.88 2.07
CA ASN A 88 12.06 -21.94 3.00
C ASN A 88 11.69 -22.50 4.39
N GLY A 89 10.44 -22.95 4.59
CA GLY A 89 9.99 -23.51 5.87
C GLY A 89 10.10 -22.52 7.03
N LEU A 90 9.79 -21.23 6.79
CA LEU A 90 9.74 -20.22 7.85
C LEU A 90 8.66 -20.55 8.89
N PRO A 91 8.69 -19.93 10.09
CA PRO A 91 7.74 -20.24 11.15
C PRO A 91 6.28 -20.18 10.69
N PRO A 92 5.42 -21.16 11.05
CA PRO A 92 4.03 -21.23 10.60
C PRO A 92 3.22 -19.98 10.93
N GLU A 93 3.41 -19.42 12.12
CA GLU A 93 2.73 -18.19 12.56
C GLU A 93 3.02 -16.99 11.65
N LEU A 94 4.25 -16.90 11.09
CA LEU A 94 4.59 -15.86 10.12
C LEU A 94 3.91 -16.12 8.77
N ILE A 95 3.84 -17.38 8.35
CA ILE A 95 3.18 -17.78 7.10
C ILE A 95 1.68 -17.45 7.18
N GLU A 96 1.01 -17.80 8.27
CA GLU A 96 -0.40 -17.46 8.51
C GLU A 96 -0.64 -15.95 8.43
N ARG A 97 0.23 -15.12 9.02
CA ARG A 97 0.07 -13.66 8.93
C ARG A 97 0.32 -13.10 7.53
N LEU A 98 1.19 -13.73 6.75
CA LEU A 98 1.39 -13.36 5.35
C LEU A 98 0.19 -13.77 4.49
N GLU A 99 -0.43 -14.93 4.77
CA GLU A 99 -1.68 -15.37 4.15
C GLU A 99 -2.81 -14.37 4.44
N ASP A 100 -3.02 -14.02 5.71
CA ASP A 100 -4.03 -13.04 6.12
C ASP A 100 -3.87 -11.72 5.35
N VAL A 101 -2.64 -11.18 5.28
CA VAL A 101 -2.41 -9.89 4.60
C VAL A 101 -2.62 -9.98 3.09
N VAL A 102 -2.23 -11.09 2.44
CA VAL A 102 -2.48 -11.32 1.01
C VAL A 102 -3.98 -11.38 0.73
N ASP A 103 -4.72 -12.15 1.54
CA ASP A 103 -6.16 -12.34 1.37
C ASP A 103 -6.92 -11.02 1.52
N HIS A 104 -6.69 -10.30 2.63
CA HIS A 104 -7.31 -8.98 2.84
C HIS A 104 -6.88 -7.96 1.78
N GLY A 105 -5.64 -8.06 1.30
CA GLY A 105 -5.13 -7.26 0.20
C GLY A 105 -5.95 -7.45 -1.08
N HIS A 106 -6.18 -8.71 -1.47
CA HIS A 106 -7.03 -9.04 -2.63
C HIS A 106 -8.45 -8.54 -2.47
N GLU A 107 -9.07 -8.73 -1.31
CA GLU A 107 -10.40 -8.20 -1.01
C GLU A 107 -10.47 -6.69 -1.23
N LEU A 108 -9.49 -5.94 -0.72
CA LEU A 108 -9.41 -4.50 -0.95
C LEU A 108 -9.29 -4.15 -2.44
N THR A 109 -8.50 -4.90 -3.22
CA THR A 109 -8.38 -4.64 -4.68
C THR A 109 -9.69 -4.85 -5.44
N VAL A 110 -10.53 -5.80 -4.98
CA VAL A 110 -11.86 -6.06 -5.54
C VAL A 110 -12.80 -4.91 -5.17
N LEU A 111 -12.85 -4.51 -3.91
CA LEU A 111 -13.68 -3.39 -3.44
C LEU A 111 -13.35 -2.08 -4.17
N LEU A 112 -12.07 -1.80 -4.41
CA LEU A 112 -11.64 -0.64 -5.18
C LEU A 112 -12.09 -0.74 -6.65
N ALA A 113 -12.03 -1.94 -7.26
CA ALA A 113 -12.54 -2.15 -8.61
C ALA A 113 -14.06 -1.93 -8.70
N ASP A 114 -14.81 -2.44 -7.72
CA ASP A 114 -16.26 -2.26 -7.64
C ASP A 114 -16.67 -0.82 -7.40
N THR A 115 -15.88 -0.07 -6.63
CA THR A 115 -16.03 1.38 -6.48
C THR A 115 -15.92 2.08 -7.83
N VAL A 116 -14.90 1.75 -8.64
CA VAL A 116 -14.76 2.31 -10.00
C VAL A 116 -15.94 1.90 -10.89
N ARG A 117 -16.39 0.64 -10.87
CA ARG A 117 -17.58 0.20 -11.64
C ARG A 117 -18.83 0.97 -11.23
N THR A 118 -19.00 1.26 -9.94
CA THR A 118 -20.14 2.03 -9.41
C THR A 118 -20.16 3.44 -9.98
N THR A 119 -19.00 4.11 -10.10
CA THR A 119 -18.95 5.44 -10.71
C THR A 119 -19.38 5.42 -12.19
N ALA A 120 -18.96 4.40 -12.95
CA ALA A 120 -19.37 4.26 -14.36
C ALA A 120 -20.87 3.98 -14.50
N ALA A 121 -21.41 3.10 -13.65
CA ALA A 121 -22.83 2.78 -13.63
C ALA A 121 -23.70 4.00 -13.26
N ALA A 122 -23.31 4.75 -12.24
CA ALA A 122 -24.02 5.96 -11.80
C ALA A 122 -24.01 7.06 -12.87
N HIS A 123 -22.87 7.24 -13.57
CA HIS A 123 -22.81 8.15 -14.71
C HIS A 123 -23.75 7.74 -15.85
N ALA A 124 -23.79 6.45 -16.19
CA ALA A 124 -24.66 5.95 -17.27
C ALA A 124 -26.16 6.03 -16.96
N ALA A 125 -26.52 6.14 -15.68
CA ALA A 125 -27.91 6.29 -15.22
C ALA A 125 -28.35 7.75 -15.07
N SER A 126 -27.45 8.72 -15.27
CA SER A 126 -27.70 10.17 -15.19
C SER A 126 -27.96 10.77 -16.58
#